data_AF-A0A954MUW7-F1
#
_entry.id   AF-A0A954MUW7-F1
#
_cell.length_a   1.000
_cell.length_b   1.000
_cell.length_c   1.000
_cell.angle_alpha   90.00
_cell.angle_beta   90.00
_cell.angle_gamma   90.00
#
_symmetry.space_group_name_H-M   'P 1'
#
loop_
_entity.id
_entity.type
_entity.pdbx_description
1 polymer ?
#
loop_
_entity_poly.entity_id
_entity_poly.type
_entity_poly.pdbx_seq_one_letter_code
_entity_poly.pdbx_strand_id
1 'polypeptide(L)'
;ENLENPAVQIHDVIRYFGQRKKIFNIHFRNIKGKRNDFQEVYLDNGDMNMWQVLQTLQEVGYDRMVMPDHVPHHPDDPKGDQAFAFSYGYIKALLKALEASTANS
;
A
#
# COMPACT_ATOMS: atom_id res chain seq x y z
N GLU A 1 6.25 -8.51 -2.76
CA GLU A 1 7.26 -9.56 -2.46
C GLU A 1 7.62 -10.44 -3.65
N ASN A 2 6.69 -10.90 -4.48
CA ASN A 2 7.01 -11.80 -5.61
C ASN A 2 7.27 -11.12 -6.96
N LEU A 3 7.55 -9.81 -6.97
CA LEU A 3 7.73 -9.02 -8.20
C LEU A 3 9.21 -8.66 -8.40
N GLU A 4 9.69 -8.73 -9.64
CA GLU A 4 11.06 -8.32 -10.02
C GLU A 4 11.22 -6.79 -10.04
N ASN A 5 10.14 -6.08 -10.36
CA ASN A 5 10.05 -4.63 -10.24
C ASN A 5 8.70 -4.27 -9.61
N PRO A 6 8.59 -4.27 -8.27
CA PRO A 6 7.34 -4.03 -7.58
C PRO A 6 6.77 -2.63 -7.85
N ALA A 7 7.62 -1.61 -8.04
CA ALA A 7 7.20 -0.24 -8.30
C ALA A 7 6.40 -0.06 -9.61
N VAL A 8 6.57 -0.98 -10.57
CA VAL A 8 5.87 -0.92 -11.86
C VAL A 8 4.84 -2.05 -11.99
N GLN A 9 5.25 -3.29 -11.70
CA GLN A 9 4.45 -4.48 -12.00
C GLN A 9 3.21 -4.62 -11.10
N ILE A 10 3.20 -3.98 -9.92
CA ILE A 10 2.07 -4.08 -9.00
C ILE A 10 0.78 -3.53 -9.61
N HIS A 11 0.88 -2.49 -10.44
CA HIS A 11 -0.28 -1.87 -11.08
C HIS A 11 -0.97 -2.83 -12.06
N ASP A 12 -0.19 -3.59 -12.82
CA ASP A 12 -0.73 -4.60 -13.75
C ASP A 12 -1.40 -5.75 -13.00
N VAL A 13 -0.82 -6.18 -11.88
CA VAL A 13 -1.43 -7.18 -10.99
C VAL A 13 -2.77 -6.66 -10.44
N ILE A 14 -2.81 -5.43 -9.94
CA ILE A 14 -4.03 -4.80 -9.43
C ILE A 14 -5.08 -4.72 -10.55
N ARG A 15 -4.73 -4.25 -11.74
CA ARG A 15 -5.66 -4.19 -12.88
C ARG A 15 -6.19 -5.55 -13.26
N TYR A 16 -5.32 -6.55 -13.35
CA TYR A 16 -5.70 -7.91 -13.73
C TYR A 16 -6.75 -8.51 -12.78
N PHE A 17 -6.49 -8.50 -11.47
CA PHE A 17 -7.41 -9.08 -10.48
C PHE A 17 -8.59 -8.16 -10.15
N GLY A 18 -8.36 -6.85 -10.15
CA GLY A 18 -9.35 -5.82 -9.83
C GLY A 18 -10.48 -5.78 -10.84
N GLN A 19 -10.19 -5.76 -12.14
CA GLN A 19 -11.19 -5.81 -13.21
C GLN A 19 -12.07 -7.08 -13.14
N ARG A 20 -11.56 -8.16 -12.52
CA ARG A 20 -12.26 -9.43 -12.33
C ARG A 20 -12.98 -9.52 -10.99
N LYS A 21 -12.93 -8.47 -10.16
CA LYS A 21 -13.45 -8.44 -8.78
C LYS A 21 -12.88 -9.58 -7.92
N LYS A 22 -11.58 -9.86 -8.07
CA LYS A 22 -10.85 -10.94 -7.37
C LYS A 22 -9.86 -10.45 -6.32
N ILE A 23 -9.89 -9.17 -5.99
CA ILE A 23 -9.16 -8.60 -4.84
C ILE A 23 -10.14 -8.51 -3.67
N PHE A 24 -9.88 -9.24 -2.60
CA PHE A 24 -10.76 -9.29 -1.42
C PHE A 24 -10.24 -8.45 -0.26
N ASN A 25 -8.93 -8.26 -0.18
CA ASN A 25 -8.25 -7.61 0.93
C ASN A 25 -6.91 -7.04 0.46
N ILE A 26 -6.53 -5.86 0.97
CA ILE A 26 -5.24 -5.23 0.66
C ILE A 26 -4.43 -5.08 1.94
N HIS A 27 -3.30 -5.79 1.97
CA HIS A 27 -2.22 -5.56 2.92
C HIS A 27 -1.33 -4.48 2.33
N PHE A 28 -1.45 -3.28 2.86
CA PHE A 28 -0.83 -2.08 2.35
C PHE A 28 0.50 -1.88 3.07
N ARG A 29 1.56 -2.41 2.47
CA ARG A 29 2.94 -2.30 2.94
C ARG A 29 3.87 -1.86 1.81
N ASN A 30 5.01 -1.30 2.18
CA ASN A 30 6.03 -0.88 1.22
C ASN A 30 7.36 -1.62 1.49
N ILE A 31 8.15 -1.78 0.45
CA ILE A 31 9.44 -2.49 0.51
C ILE A 31 10.51 -1.69 -0.24
N LYS A 32 11.77 -1.85 0.16
CA LYS A 32 12.92 -1.57 -0.72
C LYS A 32 13.41 -2.86 -1.33
N GLY A 33 13.71 -2.87 -2.63
CA GLY A 33 14.17 -4.05 -3.34
C GLY A 33 13.05 -4.80 -4.07
N LYS A 34 13.24 -6.11 -4.23
CA LYS A 34 12.42 -6.94 -5.14
C LYS A 34 12.36 -8.39 -4.69
N ARG A 35 11.77 -9.25 -5.52
CA ARG A 35 11.71 -10.69 -5.27
C ARG A 35 13.09 -11.25 -4.89
N ASN A 36 13.11 -12.03 -3.81
CA ASN A 36 14.27 -12.69 -3.20
C ASN A 36 15.32 -11.76 -2.55
N ASP A 37 15.15 -10.44 -2.59
CA ASP A 37 16.05 -9.48 -1.95
C ASP A 37 15.29 -8.17 -1.67
N PHE A 38 14.63 -8.12 -0.53
CA PHE A 38 13.88 -6.93 -0.10
C PHE A 38 13.95 -6.69 1.39
N GLN A 39 13.69 -5.44 1.77
CA GLN A 39 13.55 -4.98 3.14
C GLN A 39 12.16 -4.37 3.35
N GLU A 40 11.46 -4.79 4.40
CA GLU A 40 10.22 -4.16 4.84
C GLU A 40 10.52 -2.81 5.48
N VAL A 41 9.77 -1.78 5.07
CA VAL A 41 9.97 -0.39 5.46
C VAL A 41 8.64 0.30 5.71
N TYR A 42 8.66 1.48 6.32
CA TYR A 42 7.48 2.32 6.43
C TYR A 42 6.93 2.71 5.05
N LEU A 43 5.63 2.98 5.00
CA LEU A 43 4.88 3.25 3.78
C LEU A 43 5.43 4.41 2.94
N ASP A 44 6.03 5.39 3.59
CA ASP A 44 6.60 6.62 3.03
C ASP A 44 8.05 6.47 2.54
N ASN A 45 8.73 5.37 2.87
CA ASN A 45 10.16 5.17 2.62
C ASN A 45 10.46 3.86 1.86
N GLY A 46 9.57 3.38 1.01
CA GLY A 46 9.85 2.25 0.12
C GLY A 46 9.86 2.64 -1.35
N ASP A 47 10.12 1.66 -2.21
CA ASP A 47 10.32 1.87 -3.65
C ASP A 47 9.00 2.05 -4.41
N MET A 48 7.88 1.58 -3.85
CA MET A 48 6.57 1.76 -4.46
C MET A 48 6.00 3.13 -4.12
N ASN A 49 5.41 3.80 -5.11
CA ASN A 49 4.62 5.01 -4.89
C ASN A 49 3.23 4.63 -4.38
N MET A 50 3.04 4.67 -3.06
CA MET A 50 1.80 4.22 -2.43
C MET A 50 0.58 5.06 -2.82
N TRP A 51 0.76 6.33 -3.20
CA TRP A 51 -0.32 7.14 -3.75
C TRP A 51 -0.81 6.59 -5.09
N GLN A 52 0.11 6.27 -6.01
CA GLN A 52 -0.23 5.66 -7.30
C GLN A 52 -0.88 4.29 -7.14
N VAL A 53 -0.47 3.50 -6.15
CA VAL A 53 -1.10 2.20 -5.85
C VAL A 53 -2.58 2.39 -5.50
N LEU A 54 -2.92 3.39 -4.67
CA LEU A 54 -4.32 3.70 -4.35
C LEU A 54 -5.10 4.22 -5.55
N GLN A 55 -4.50 5.05 -6.40
CA GLN A 55 -5.12 5.48 -7.65
C GLN A 55 -5.46 4.28 -8.53
N THR A 56 -4.55 3.31 -8.67
CA THR A 56 -4.83 2.09 -9.45
C THR A 56 -5.88 1.18 -8.80
N LEU A 57 -5.98 1.16 -7.47
CA LEU A 57 -7.09 0.49 -6.78
C LEU A 57 -8.43 1.19 -7.07
N GLN A 58 -8.45 2.52 -7.11
CA GLN A 58 -9.63 3.30 -7.49
C GLN A 58 -10.01 3.10 -8.96
N GLU A 59 -9.04 3.05 -9.88
CA GLU A 59 -9.25 2.75 -11.31
C GLU A 59 -10.06 1.46 -11.53
N VAL A 60 -9.85 0.45 -10.69
CA VAL A 60 -10.55 -0.84 -10.77
C VAL A 60 -11.81 -0.92 -9.90
N GLY A 61 -12.21 0.18 -9.27
CA GLY A 61 -13.38 0.25 -8.40
C GLY A 61 -13.27 -0.61 -7.14
N TYR A 62 -12.06 -0.73 -6.57
CA TYR A 62 -11.87 -1.45 -5.31
C TYR A 62 -12.53 -0.69 -4.15
N ASP A 63 -13.42 -1.36 -3.40
CA ASP A 63 -14.30 -0.76 -2.39
C ASP A 63 -14.17 -1.41 -1.00
N ARG A 64 -13.07 -2.15 -0.76
CA ARG A 64 -12.85 -2.93 0.48
C ARG A 64 -11.68 -2.40 1.31
N MET A 65 -11.34 -3.14 2.36
CA MET A 65 -10.36 -2.74 3.36
C MET A 65 -8.93 -2.60 2.80
N VAL A 66 -8.33 -1.45 3.08
CA VAL A 66 -6.89 -1.19 2.94
C VAL A 66 -6.32 -1.06 4.35
N MET A 67 -5.44 -1.97 4.75
CA MET A 67 -4.89 -1.99 6.10
C MET A 67 -3.37 -2.10 6.09
N PRO A 68 -2.68 -1.50 7.06
CA PRO A 68 -1.24 -1.66 7.18
C PRO A 68 -0.88 -3.11 7.52
N ASP A 69 0.33 -3.49 7.18
CA ASP A 69 0.87 -4.83 7.43
C ASP A 69 2.39 -4.74 7.60
N HIS A 70 2.97 -5.63 8.40
CA HIS A 70 4.44 -5.77 8.52
C HIS A 70 5.19 -4.43 8.69
N VAL A 71 4.86 -3.68 9.75
CA VAL A 71 5.49 -2.38 10.04
C VAL A 71 6.85 -2.56 10.73
N PRO A 72 7.85 -1.68 10.48
CA PRO A 72 9.15 -1.77 11.14
C PRO A 72 9.07 -1.78 12.66
N HIS A 73 9.95 -2.57 13.29
CA HIS A 73 10.01 -2.71 14.74
C HIS A 73 11.05 -1.76 15.36
N HIS A 74 10.77 -1.30 16.59
CA HIS A 74 11.69 -0.51 17.39
C HIS A 74 11.67 -0.98 18.86
N PRO A 75 12.81 -1.03 19.58
CA PRO A 75 12.85 -1.47 20.98
C PRO A 75 11.93 -0.67 21.91
N ASP A 76 11.77 0.63 21.65
CA ASP A 76 10.86 1.52 22.41
C ASP A 76 9.38 1.41 21.98
N ASP A 77 9.07 0.58 20.98
CA ASP A 77 7.72 0.23 20.56
C ASP A 77 7.53 -1.30 20.54
N PRO A 78 7.62 -1.96 21.71
CA PRO A 78 7.70 -3.43 21.79
C PRO A 78 6.45 -4.14 21.28
N LYS A 79 5.30 -3.45 21.23
CA LYS A 79 4.04 -3.97 20.71
C LYS A 79 3.75 -3.55 19.26
N GLY A 80 4.53 -2.61 18.71
CA GLY A 80 4.30 -2.03 17.39
C GLY A 80 3.15 -1.02 17.35
N ASP A 81 2.63 -0.59 18.50
CA ASP A 81 1.45 0.29 18.57
C ASP A 81 1.72 1.64 17.88
N GLN A 82 2.92 2.18 18.01
CA GLN A 82 3.32 3.44 17.38
C GLN A 82 3.51 3.26 15.88
N ALA A 83 4.20 2.20 15.47
CA ALA A 83 4.44 1.89 14.07
C ALA A 83 3.11 1.67 13.31
N PHE A 84 2.18 0.90 13.88
CA PHE A 84 0.85 0.71 13.31
C PHE A 84 0.05 2.01 13.30
N ALA A 85 0.06 2.79 14.39
CA ALA A 85 -0.65 4.07 14.44
C ALA A 85 -0.17 5.04 13.34
N PHE A 86 1.14 5.13 13.12
CA PHE A 86 1.71 5.89 12.00
C PHE A 86 1.18 5.40 10.66
N SER A 87 1.26 4.10 10.39
CA SER A 87 0.81 3.53 9.11
C SER A 87 -0.69 3.72 8.86
N TYR A 88 -1.53 3.55 9.89
CA TYR A 88 -2.96 3.86 9.79
C TYR A 88 -3.21 5.34 9.49
N GLY A 89 -2.48 6.24 10.15
CA GLY A 89 -2.56 7.68 9.89
C GLY A 89 -2.20 8.02 8.45
N TYR A 90 -1.10 7.46 7.95
CA TYR A 90 -0.64 7.63 6.58
C TYR A 90 -1.67 7.13 5.55
N ILE A 91 -2.20 5.91 5.73
CA ILE A 91 -3.24 5.35 4.86
C ILE A 91 -4.48 6.25 4.83
N LYS A 92 -4.96 6.68 6.01
CA LYS A 92 -6.10 7.59 6.11
C LYS A 92 -5.87 8.91 5.38
N ALA A 93 -4.67 9.49 5.50
CA ALA A 93 -4.31 10.72 4.82
C ALA A 93 -4.35 10.55 3.29
N LEU A 94 -3.77 9.46 2.77
CA LEU A 94 -3.81 9.17 1.34
C LEU A 94 -5.23 8.93 0.82
N LEU A 95 -6.06 8.18 1.55
CA LEU A 95 -7.46 7.96 1.15
C LEU A 95 -8.23 9.28 1.09
N LYS A 96 -8.07 10.16 2.08
CA LYS A 96 -8.67 11.51 2.07
C LYS A 96 -8.19 12.36 0.90
N ALA A 97 -6.89 12.31 0.59
CA ALA A 97 -6.34 13.01 -0.57
C ALA A 97 -6.92 12.46 -1.88
N LEU A 98 -7.15 11.14 -1.96
CA LEU A 98 -7.74 10.48 -3.13
C LEU A 98 -9.18 10.95 -3.36
N GLU A 99 -10.00 10.92 -2.32
CA GLU A 99 -11.37 11.45 -2.34
C GLU A 99 -11.40 12.92 -2.81
N ALA A 100 -10.53 13.76 -2.24
CA ALA A 100 -10.43 15.17 -2.61
C ALA A 100 -9.98 15.37 -4.06
N SER A 101 -9.07 14.53 -4.57
CA SER A 101 -8.60 14.61 -5.95
C SER A 101 -9.71 14.26 -6.95
N THR A 102 -10.51 13.24 -6.65
CA THR A 102 -11.62 12.79 -7.50
C THR A 102 -12.78 13.78 -7.51
N ALA A 103 -13.07 14.44 -6.38
CA ALA A 103 -14.11 15.46 -6.31
C ALA A 103 -13.80 16.71 -7.15
N ASN A 104 -12.53 16.93 -7.50
CA ASN A 104 -12.07 18.06 -8.31
C ASN A 104 -11.78 17.68 -9.78
N SER A 105 -12.06 16.44 -10.18
CA SER A 105 -11.85 15.90 -11.53
C SER A 105 -13.17 15.84 -12.30
#